data_AF-A0A9X2WF24-F1
#
_entry.id   AF-A0A9X2WF24-F1
#
_cell.length_a   1.000
_cell.length_b   1.000
_cell.length_c   1.000
_cell.angle_alpha   90.00
_cell.angle_beta   90.00
_cell.angle_gamma   90.00
#
_symmetry.space_group_name_H-M   'P 1'
#
loop_
_entity.id
_entity.type
_entity.pdbx_description
1 polymer ?
#
loop_
_entity_poly.entity_id
_entity_poly.type
_entity_poly.pdbx_seq_one_letter_code
_entity_poly.pdbx_strand_id
1 'polypeptide(L)'
;MYASKEVTAHEKPVSFFGKSSVGYTVLDPETGAGAYLIGGGENGGRLLSDLSAGIGHLAILTSVSSFFWPLIVTPPFALAIAIFSGIIALASLSVNCSTNPRAIVPSLVLIAMIGAAIVFAYYAIIFATFASLAAMVSTAALVAFSLDIFAYILSTFLVC
;
A
#
# COMPACT_ATOMS: atom_id res chain seq x y z
N MET A 1 33.50 19.65 -24.54
CA MET A 1 34.15 20.14 -25.78
C MET A 1 35.07 19.04 -26.30
N TYR A 2 34.82 18.52 -27.50
CA TYR A 2 35.77 17.61 -28.17
C TYR A 2 36.88 18.46 -28.78
N ALA A 3 37.95 18.71 -28.02
CA ALA A 3 38.98 19.69 -28.35
C ALA A 3 39.93 19.31 -29.51
N SER A 4 39.56 18.34 -30.35
CA SER A 4 40.33 17.95 -31.55
C SER A 4 39.48 17.29 -32.65
N LYS A 5 38.14 17.41 -32.59
CA LYS A 5 37.25 16.85 -33.61
C LYS A 5 36.46 17.95 -34.30
N GLU A 6 36.37 17.89 -35.61
CA GLU A 6 35.51 18.77 -36.40
C GLU A 6 34.07 18.27 -36.28
N VAL A 7 33.16 19.13 -35.81
CA VAL A 7 31.76 18.79 -35.64
C VAL A 7 30.93 19.66 -36.56
N THR A 8 30.28 19.03 -37.55
CA THR A 8 29.41 19.71 -38.50
C THR A 8 27.96 19.31 -38.22
N ALA A 9 27.13 20.31 -37.92
CA ALA A 9 25.70 20.11 -37.77
C ALA A 9 25.03 20.10 -39.15
N HIS A 10 24.06 19.22 -39.34
CA HIS A 10 23.28 19.19 -40.57
C HIS A 10 22.33 20.40 -40.63
N GLU A 11 22.29 21.10 -41.76
CA GLU A 11 21.48 22.33 -41.94
C GLU A 11 19.98 22.07 -41.81
N LYS A 12 19.54 20.86 -42.17
CA LYS A 12 18.14 20.43 -42.07
C LYS A 12 17.97 19.30 -41.06
N PRO A 13 16.85 19.22 -40.34
CA PRO A 13 16.56 18.08 -39.49
C PRO A 13 16.55 16.77 -40.29
N VAL A 14 17.02 15.69 -39.69
CA VAL A 14 17.09 14.35 -40.27
C VAL A 14 15.96 13.51 -39.70
N SER A 15 15.26 12.76 -40.56
CA SER A 15 14.22 11.83 -40.11
C SER A 15 14.86 10.54 -39.60
N PHE A 16 14.74 10.28 -38.29
CA PHE A 16 15.20 9.05 -37.65
C PHE A 16 14.02 8.40 -36.95
N PHE A 17 13.67 7.16 -37.35
CA PHE A 17 12.49 6.45 -36.85
C PHE A 17 11.18 7.26 -36.89
N GLY A 18 10.98 8.05 -37.97
CA GLY A 18 9.77 8.86 -38.17
C GLY A 18 9.71 10.14 -37.34
N LYS A 19 10.77 10.48 -36.60
CA LYS A 19 10.90 11.73 -35.84
C LYS A 19 11.98 12.63 -36.45
N SER A 20 11.71 13.93 -36.41
CA SER A 20 12.66 14.98 -36.82
C SER A 20 13.73 15.13 -35.74
N SER A 21 14.97 14.74 -36.05
CA SER A 21 16.10 14.73 -35.13
C SER A 21 17.25 15.59 -35.68
N VAL A 22 18.12 16.08 -34.81
CA VAL A 22 19.31 16.83 -35.23
C VAL A 22 20.46 15.86 -35.48
N GLY A 23 21.06 15.91 -36.67
CA GLY A 23 22.22 15.09 -37.03
C GLY A 23 23.52 15.87 -36.90
N TYR A 24 24.54 15.25 -36.33
CA TYR A 24 25.90 15.78 -36.23
C TYR A 24 26.89 14.80 -36.83
N THR A 25 27.80 15.29 -37.65
CA THR A 25 28.96 14.51 -38.11
C THR A 25 30.16 14.95 -37.29
N VAL A 26 30.84 13.99 -36.65
CA VAL A 26 32.08 14.23 -35.90
C VAL A 26 33.21 13.59 -36.67
N LEU A 27 34.17 14.39 -37.12
CA LEU A 27 35.33 13.95 -37.88
C LEU A 27 36.61 14.14 -37.06
N ASP A 28 37.49 13.16 -37.13
CA ASP A 28 38.87 13.25 -36.67
C ASP A 28 39.76 13.78 -37.80
N PRO A 29 40.25 15.03 -37.72
CA PRO A 29 41.09 15.59 -38.76
C PRO A 29 42.46 14.90 -38.87
N GLU A 30 42.93 14.21 -37.81
CA GLU A 30 44.25 13.56 -37.82
C GLU A 30 44.22 12.14 -38.40
N THR A 31 43.11 11.41 -38.21
CA THR A 31 42.99 10.01 -38.62
C THR A 31 41.97 9.77 -39.73
N GLY A 32 41.14 10.77 -40.05
CA GLY A 32 40.03 10.65 -41.01
C GLY A 32 38.85 9.81 -40.51
N ALA A 33 38.88 9.35 -39.24
CA ALA A 33 37.79 8.60 -38.66
C ALA A 33 36.57 9.50 -38.40
N GLY A 34 35.39 9.09 -38.87
CA GLY A 34 34.15 9.84 -38.73
C GLY A 34 33.05 9.05 -38.05
N ALA A 35 32.24 9.71 -37.23
CA ALA A 35 31.02 9.17 -36.66
C ALA A 35 29.83 10.07 -36.98
N TYR A 36 28.70 9.45 -37.33
CA TYR A 36 27.43 10.14 -37.52
C TYR A 36 26.56 9.94 -36.28
N LEU A 37 26.26 11.04 -35.59
CA LEU A 37 25.48 11.03 -34.36
C LEU A 37 24.11 11.64 -34.64
N ILE A 38 23.07 10.94 -34.18
CA ILE A 38 21.70 11.44 -34.22
C ILE A 38 21.31 11.82 -32.80
N GLY A 39 20.99 13.09 -32.60
CA GLY A 39 20.49 13.61 -31.34
C GLY A 39 19.08 13.09 -31.05
N GLY A 40 19.00 11.92 -30.41
CA GLY A 40 17.76 11.31 -29.91
C GLY A 40 17.38 11.88 -28.55
N GLY A 41 16.97 13.15 -28.50
CA GLY A 41 16.54 13.81 -27.27
C GLY A 41 15.09 13.53 -26.94
N GLU A 42 14.77 12.33 -26.44
CA GLU A 42 13.56 12.15 -25.63
C GLU A 42 13.94 11.95 -24.17
N ASN A 43 13.64 12.95 -23.35
CA ASN A 43 13.56 12.78 -21.91
C ASN A 43 12.36 11.86 -21.64
N GLY A 44 12.60 10.61 -21.24
CA GLY A 44 11.55 9.71 -20.79
C GLY A 44 10.66 10.41 -19.75
N GLY A 45 9.36 10.47 -20.02
CA GLY A 45 8.42 11.31 -19.26
C GLY A 45 8.34 10.94 -17.78
N ARG A 46 9.10 11.65 -16.93
CA ARG A 46 9.11 11.50 -15.47
C ARG A 46 7.72 11.69 -14.83
N LEU A 47 6.88 12.53 -15.44
CA LEU A 47 5.52 12.81 -14.95
C LEU A 47 4.60 11.57 -15.01
N LEU A 48 4.81 10.66 -15.97
CA LEU A 48 4.00 9.45 -16.11
C LEU A 48 4.50 8.31 -15.20
N SER A 49 5.81 8.24 -14.91
CA SER A 49 6.35 7.25 -13.95
C SER A 49 5.97 7.57 -12.52
N ASP A 50 6.01 8.83 -12.11
CA ASP A 50 5.73 9.23 -10.72
C ASP A 50 4.24 9.10 -10.39
N LEU A 51 3.36 9.42 -11.35
CA LEU A 51 1.93 9.23 -11.21
C LEU A 51 1.53 7.74 -11.19
N SER A 52 2.13 6.91 -12.05
CA SER A 52 1.85 5.46 -12.07
C SER A 52 2.38 4.74 -10.83
N ALA A 53 3.53 5.17 -10.29
CA ALA A 53 4.05 4.68 -9.01
C ALA A 53 3.09 5.02 -7.86
N GLY A 54 2.62 6.26 -7.76
CA GLY A 54 1.68 6.69 -6.72
C GLY A 54 0.34 5.93 -6.74
N ILE A 55 -0.20 5.66 -7.94
CA ILE A 55 -1.45 4.89 -8.09
C ILE A 55 -1.23 3.41 -7.72
N GLY A 56 -0.09 2.82 -8.10
CA GLY A 56 0.26 1.45 -7.74
C GLY A 56 0.38 1.23 -6.23
N HIS A 57 0.93 2.21 -5.52
CA HIS A 57 1.06 2.18 -4.06
C HIS A 57 -0.30 2.27 -3.35
N LEU A 58 -1.17 3.17 -3.83
CA LEU A 58 -2.53 3.30 -3.29
C LEU A 58 -3.37 2.05 -3.55
N ALA A 59 -3.17 1.40 -4.71
CA ALA A 59 -3.83 0.14 -5.05
C ALA A 59 -3.39 -1.01 -4.11
N ILE A 60 -2.11 -1.12 -3.75
CA ILE A 60 -1.63 -2.16 -2.83
C ILE A 60 -2.20 -1.94 -1.42
N LEU A 61 -2.15 -0.71 -0.90
CA LEU A 61 -2.65 -0.35 0.42
C LEU A 61 -4.16 -0.64 0.58
N THR A 62 -4.95 -0.29 -0.44
CA THR A 62 -6.40 -0.56 -0.46
C THR A 62 -6.74 -2.03 -0.67
N SER A 63 -5.88 -2.78 -1.36
CA SER A 63 -6.06 -4.23 -1.57
C SER A 63 -5.82 -5.04 -0.30
N VAL A 64 -4.78 -4.72 0.49
CA VAL A 64 -4.54 -5.39 1.77
C VAL A 64 -5.63 -5.08 2.78
N SER A 65 -6.08 -3.82 2.89
CA SER A 65 -7.14 -3.46 3.85
C SER A 65 -8.47 -4.16 3.56
N SER A 66 -8.83 -4.29 2.27
CA SER A 66 -10.10 -4.90 1.85
C SER A 66 -10.13 -6.41 2.04
N PHE A 67 -8.97 -7.08 2.01
CA PHE A 67 -8.86 -8.52 2.26
C PHE A 67 -8.99 -8.85 3.76
N PHE A 68 -8.40 -8.04 4.63
CA PHE A 68 -8.46 -8.25 6.08
C PHE A 68 -9.77 -7.78 6.71
N TRP A 69 -10.46 -6.80 6.12
CA TRP A 69 -11.73 -6.26 6.62
C TRP A 69 -12.82 -7.31 6.93
N PRO A 70 -13.18 -8.23 6.01
CA PRO A 70 -14.16 -9.27 6.31
C PRO A 70 -13.65 -10.24 7.38
N LEU A 71 -12.37 -10.62 7.40
CA LEU A 71 -11.82 -11.51 8.44
C LEU A 71 -11.82 -10.89 9.85
N ILE A 72 -11.78 -9.57 9.95
CA ILE A 72 -11.68 -8.84 11.22
C ILE A 72 -13.05 -8.33 11.69
N VAL A 73 -14.02 -8.12 10.80
CA VAL A 73 -15.33 -7.54 11.18
C VAL A 73 -16.44 -8.59 11.22
N THR A 74 -16.54 -9.48 10.23
CA THR A 74 -17.72 -10.37 10.12
C THR A 74 -17.72 -11.55 11.10
N PRO A 75 -16.63 -12.33 11.29
CA PRO A 75 -16.64 -13.40 12.29
C PRO A 75 -16.82 -12.91 13.73
N PRO A 76 -16.23 -11.77 14.16
CA PRO A 76 -16.53 -11.27 15.49
C PRO A 76 -18.00 -10.92 15.63
N PHE A 77 -18.61 -10.15 14.72
CA PHE A 77 -20.01 -9.75 14.90
C PHE A 77 -20.96 -10.94 15.07
N ALA A 78 -20.77 -12.02 14.29
CA ALA A 78 -21.53 -13.26 14.45
C ALA A 78 -21.29 -13.92 15.81
N LEU A 79 -20.04 -13.98 16.28
CA LEU A 79 -19.68 -14.53 17.58
C LEU A 79 -20.26 -13.73 18.75
N ALA A 80 -20.27 -12.40 18.67
CA ALA A 80 -20.86 -11.54 19.70
C ALA A 80 -22.36 -11.79 19.85
N ILE A 81 -23.08 -11.93 18.73
CA ILE A 81 -24.51 -12.25 18.72
C ILE A 81 -24.75 -13.63 19.35
N ALA A 82 -23.89 -14.61 19.04
CA ALA A 82 -23.98 -15.95 19.62
C ALA A 82 -23.71 -15.96 21.14
N ILE A 83 -22.71 -15.22 21.62
CA ILE A 83 -22.40 -15.06 23.05
C ILE A 83 -23.59 -14.42 23.77
N PHE A 84 -24.14 -13.33 23.23
CA PHE A 84 -25.27 -12.63 23.83
C PHE A 84 -26.52 -13.51 23.90
N SER A 85 -26.83 -14.22 22.81
CA SER A 85 -27.94 -15.17 22.75
C SER A 85 -27.75 -16.33 23.74
N GLY A 86 -26.52 -16.82 23.91
CA GLY A 86 -26.17 -17.85 24.89
C GLY A 86 -26.37 -17.40 26.34
N ILE A 87 -25.98 -16.17 26.67
CA ILE A 87 -26.20 -15.60 28.02
C ILE A 87 -27.69 -15.52 28.34
N ILE A 88 -28.51 -15.08 27.39
CA ILE A 88 -29.97 -15.01 27.55
C ILE A 88 -30.58 -16.40 27.71
N ALA A 89 -30.14 -17.37 26.90
CA ALA A 89 -30.60 -18.76 27.03
C ALA A 89 -30.26 -19.35 28.41
N LEU A 90 -29.05 -19.05 28.91
CA LEU A 90 -28.61 -19.52 30.23
C LEU A 90 -29.38 -18.84 31.37
N ALA A 91 -29.66 -17.54 31.26
CA ALA A 91 -30.52 -16.83 32.20
C ALA A 91 -31.94 -17.39 32.20
N SER A 92 -32.49 -17.68 31.01
CA SER A 92 -33.83 -18.25 30.86
C SER A 92 -33.93 -19.66 31.46
N LEU A 93 -32.90 -20.47 31.28
CA LEU A 93 -32.79 -21.79 31.92
C LEU A 93 -32.74 -21.68 33.45
N SER A 94 -32.00 -20.70 33.99
CA SER A 94 -31.90 -20.48 35.44
C SER A 94 -33.24 -20.11 36.08
N VAL A 95 -34.09 -19.36 35.35
CA VAL A 95 -35.44 -18.99 35.80
C VAL A 95 -36.38 -20.19 35.72
N ASN A 96 -36.29 -20.99 34.65
CA ASN A 96 -37.16 -22.15 34.44
C ASN A 96 -36.86 -23.33 35.37
N CYS A 97 -35.61 -23.50 35.82
CA CYS A 97 -35.20 -24.61 36.69
C CYS A 97 -35.22 -24.29 38.19
N SER A 98 -35.36 -23.02 38.59
CA SER A 98 -35.32 -22.66 40.01
C SER A 98 -36.73 -22.48 40.58
N THR A 99 -37.06 -23.29 41.58
CA THR A 99 -38.31 -23.22 42.35
C THR A 99 -38.26 -22.20 43.49
N ASN A 100 -37.07 -21.69 43.83
CA ASN A 100 -36.85 -20.75 44.94
C ASN A 100 -36.52 -19.34 44.42
N PRO A 101 -37.43 -18.35 44.55
CA PRO A 101 -37.23 -17.01 43.98
C PRO A 101 -36.06 -16.26 44.63
N ARG A 102 -35.72 -16.56 45.89
CA ARG A 102 -34.57 -15.93 46.61
C ARG A 102 -33.21 -16.42 46.10
N ALA A 103 -33.15 -17.61 45.49
CA ALA A 103 -31.92 -18.20 44.96
C ALA A 103 -31.66 -17.82 43.49
N ILE A 104 -32.68 -17.33 42.76
CA ILE A 104 -32.58 -16.90 41.35
C ILE A 104 -31.80 -15.59 41.20
N VAL A 105 -32.00 -14.65 42.12
CA VAL A 105 -31.38 -13.32 42.03
C VAL A 105 -29.85 -13.39 41.99
N PRO A 106 -29.15 -14.10 42.92
CA PRO A 106 -27.69 -14.15 42.88
C PRO A 106 -27.14 -14.90 41.66
N SER A 107 -27.84 -15.92 41.13
CA SER A 107 -27.38 -16.66 39.95
C SER A 107 -27.50 -15.82 38.67
N LEU A 108 -28.58 -15.04 38.51
CA LEU A 108 -28.73 -14.10 37.41
C LEU A 108 -27.67 -13.00 37.44
N VAL A 109 -27.38 -12.46 38.63
CA VAL A 109 -26.32 -11.44 38.79
C VAL A 109 -24.96 -12.02 38.40
N LEU A 110 -24.65 -13.26 38.81
CA LEU A 110 -23.38 -13.90 38.45
C LEU A 110 -23.27 -14.15 36.94
N ILE A 111 -24.35 -14.64 36.29
CA ILE A 111 -24.40 -14.83 34.84
C ILE A 111 -24.21 -13.49 34.10
N ALA A 112 -24.85 -12.42 34.57
CA ALA A 112 -24.71 -11.09 33.97
C ALA A 112 -23.28 -10.53 34.12
N MET A 113 -22.64 -10.71 35.29
CA MET A 113 -21.26 -10.29 35.53
C MET A 113 -20.25 -11.05 34.67
N ILE A 114 -20.40 -12.37 34.55
CA ILE A 114 -19.57 -13.21 33.68
C ILE A 114 -19.79 -12.83 32.22
N GLY A 115 -21.04 -12.66 31.81
CA GLY A 115 -21.41 -12.24 30.46
C GLY A 115 -20.77 -10.89 30.08
N ALA A 116 -20.87 -9.90 30.96
CA ALA A 116 -20.24 -8.59 30.77
C ALA A 116 -18.71 -8.69 30.64
N ALA A 117 -18.06 -9.52 31.48
CA ALA A 117 -16.62 -9.74 31.42
C ALA A 117 -16.18 -10.40 30.09
N ILE A 118 -16.94 -11.39 29.61
CA ILE A 118 -16.68 -12.06 28.32
C ILE A 118 -16.81 -11.07 27.16
N VAL A 119 -17.87 -10.27 27.16
CA VAL A 119 -18.12 -9.26 26.11
C VAL A 119 -17.01 -8.20 26.12
N PHE A 120 -16.59 -7.72 27.28
CA PHE A 120 -15.50 -6.76 27.42
C PHE A 120 -14.16 -7.33 26.91
N ALA A 121 -13.80 -8.54 27.32
CA ALA A 121 -12.57 -9.20 26.88
C ALA A 121 -12.54 -9.40 25.36
N TYR A 122 -13.68 -9.78 24.79
CA TYR A 122 -13.84 -9.95 23.35
C TYR A 122 -13.67 -8.61 22.59
N TYR A 123 -14.27 -7.51 23.05
CA TYR A 123 -14.07 -6.19 22.42
C TYR A 123 -12.63 -5.67 22.59
N ALA A 124 -11.96 -5.98 23.70
CA ALA A 124 -10.55 -5.63 23.90
C ALA A 124 -9.63 -6.33 22.89
N ILE A 125 -9.88 -7.61 22.59
CA ILE A 125 -9.12 -8.36 21.56
C ILE A 125 -9.31 -7.74 20.17
N ILE A 126 -10.55 -7.40 19.81
CA ILE A 126 -10.84 -6.74 18.53
C ILE A 126 -10.13 -5.40 18.42
N PHE A 127 -10.18 -4.58 19.46
CA PHE A 127 -9.49 -3.30 19.45
C PHE A 127 -7.97 -3.46 19.26
N ALA A 128 -7.36 -4.46 19.91
CA ALA A 128 -5.95 -4.75 19.76
C ALA A 128 -5.57 -5.20 18.33
N THR A 129 -6.40 -6.02 17.67
CA THR A 129 -6.14 -6.47 16.29
C THR A 129 -6.31 -5.34 15.27
N PHE A 130 -7.27 -4.42 15.49
CA PHE A 130 -7.39 -3.21 14.67
C PHE A 130 -6.18 -2.29 14.83
N ALA A 131 -5.69 -2.10 16.06
CA ALA A 131 -4.49 -1.31 16.31
C ALA A 131 -3.25 -1.92 15.63
N SER A 132 -3.09 -3.24 15.66
CA SER A 132 -1.98 -3.91 14.98
C SER A 132 -2.09 -3.81 13.45
N LEU A 133 -3.28 -3.93 12.87
CA LEU A 133 -3.45 -3.77 11.43
C LEU A 133 -3.14 -2.34 10.98
N ALA A 134 -3.62 -1.33 11.71
CA ALA A 134 -3.32 0.07 11.43
C ALA A 134 -1.80 0.33 11.50
N ALA A 135 -1.11 -0.25 12.48
CA ALA A 135 0.34 -0.18 12.58
C ALA A 135 1.02 -0.82 11.35
N MET A 136 0.60 -2.02 10.93
CA MET A 136 1.16 -2.70 9.75
C MET A 136 0.96 -1.91 8.44
N VAL A 137 -0.22 -1.31 8.25
CA VAL A 137 -0.50 -0.48 7.05
C VAL A 137 0.35 0.80 7.07
N SER A 138 0.53 1.41 8.25
CA SER A 138 1.35 2.62 8.39
C SER A 138 2.82 2.35 8.09
N THR A 139 3.38 1.23 8.57
CA THR A 139 4.78 0.86 8.30
C THR A 139 4.99 0.48 6.84
N ALA A 140 4.04 -0.22 6.22
CA ALA A 140 4.09 -0.53 4.79
C ALA A 140 4.11 0.76 3.95
N ALA A 141 3.29 1.75 4.28
CA ALA A 141 3.27 3.04 3.57
C ALA A 141 4.60 3.81 3.73
N LEU A 142 5.19 3.81 4.92
CA LEU A 142 6.50 4.42 5.20
C LEU A 142 7.63 3.75 4.40
N VAL A 143 7.65 2.42 4.36
CA VAL A 143 8.65 1.66 3.58
C VAL A 143 8.51 1.99 2.10
N ALA A 144 7.29 2.01 1.59
CA ALA A 144 7.05 2.25 0.18
C ALA A 144 7.47 3.69 -0.23
N PHE A 145 7.13 4.69 0.58
CA PHE A 145 7.61 6.07 0.40
C PHE A 145 9.15 6.17 0.43
N SER A 146 9.82 5.41 1.30
CA SER A 146 11.29 5.40 1.37
C SER A 146 11.93 4.78 0.13
N LEU A 147 11.30 3.77 -0.48
CA LEU A 147 11.76 3.15 -1.72
C LEU A 147 11.57 4.06 -2.93
N ASP A 148 10.46 4.80 -2.99
CA ASP A 148 10.22 5.79 -4.03
C ASP A 148 11.26 6.92 -3.99
N ILE A 149 11.60 7.42 -2.79
CA ILE A 149 12.67 8.41 -2.62
C ILE A 149 14.01 7.84 -3.08
N PHE A 150 14.34 6.61 -2.67
CA PHE A 150 15.60 5.98 -3.06
C PHE A 150 15.70 5.80 -4.59
N ALA A 151 14.62 5.34 -5.23
CA ALA A 151 14.53 5.20 -6.68
C ALA A 151 14.67 6.56 -7.39
N TYR A 152 14.04 7.61 -6.85
CA TYR A 152 14.16 8.97 -7.37
C TYR A 152 15.61 9.48 -7.32
N ILE A 153 16.29 9.29 -6.18
CA ILE A 153 17.69 9.69 -6.00
C ILE A 153 18.58 8.93 -6.99
N LEU A 154 18.43 7.60 -7.09
CA LEU A 154 19.19 6.75 -8.02
C LEU A 154 19.00 7.19 -9.48
N SER A 155 17.76 7.49 -9.88
CA SER A 155 17.45 7.97 -11.24
C SER A 155 18.10 9.30 -11.57
N THR A 156 18.29 10.17 -10.58
CA THR A 156 18.93 11.49 -10.76
C THR A 156 20.44 11.34 -10.93
N PHE A 157 21.07 10.37 -10.27
CA PHE A 157 22.49 10.07 -10.43
C PHE A 157 22.82 9.35 -11.75
N LEU A 158 21.91 8.54 -12.29
CA LEU A 158 22.11 7.80 -13.56
C LEU A 158 21.98 8.66 -14.82
N VAL A 159 21.49 9.90 -14.71
CA VAL A 159 21.32 10.84 -15.83
C VAL A 159 22.48 11.86 -15.92
N CYS A 160 23.47 11.78 -15.01
CA CYS A 160 24.75 12.50 -15.10
C CYS A 160 25.85 11.57 -15.63
#